data_AF-A0A9E0XHJ0-F1
#
_entry.id   AF-A0A9E0XHJ0-F1
#
_cell.length_a   1.000
_cell.length_b   1.000
_cell.length_c   1.000
_cell.angle_alpha   90.00
_cell.angle_beta   90.00
_cell.angle_gamma   90.00
#
_symmetry.space_group_name_H-M   'P 1'
#
loop_
_entity.id
_entity.type
_entity.pdbx_description
1 polymer ?
#
loop_
_entity_poly.entity_id
_entity_poly.type
_entity_poly.pdbx_seq_one_letter_code
_entity_poly.pdbx_strand_id
1 'polypeptide(L)'
;MSEANTRQNVFTVGWDRSNKAQSTGNKPGAAHMRPWQTEAFEILKDSSYMILNAPMGSGKSWMMCLLSAYKMKRDPSLRCVIGVPQTIIASGFTEAKLVMPTGEEFDWTVGHNLCSEDSSKSTVAAFIEWLESSHQEMPDRIMLCTHATLLRVYLKLQQEERLDLLNNLLLWVDEAHHVMNMAFEDVSDKVENNGIGKLVEYLLDQSQKNIQIGLTTASFFRGDRRGLLTKDM
;
A
#
# COMPACT_ATOMS: atom_id res chain seq x y z
N MET A 1 -24.88 -6.66 17.11
CA MET A 1 -24.79 -5.23 16.73
C MET A 1 -23.32 -4.86 16.79
N SER A 2 -22.56 -4.56 15.74
CA SER A 2 -22.88 -4.24 14.34
C SER A 2 -21.69 -4.58 13.44
N GLU A 3 -21.88 -5.47 12.46
CA GLU A 3 -20.94 -5.73 11.33
C GLU A 3 -20.94 -4.59 10.29
N ALA A 4 -21.65 -3.50 10.53
CA ALA A 4 -21.97 -2.48 9.54
C ALA A 4 -21.01 -1.27 9.47
N ASN A 5 -19.87 -1.26 10.18
CA ASN A 5 -19.09 -0.02 10.35
C ASN A 5 -17.69 0.03 9.72
N THR A 6 -17.19 -1.07 9.16
CA THR A 6 -15.83 -1.09 8.56
C THR A 6 -15.78 -0.39 7.20
N ARG A 7 -16.87 -0.48 6.43
CA ARG A 7 -16.95 0.04 5.05
C ARG A 7 -17.10 1.57 4.95
N GLN A 8 -17.24 2.27 6.08
CA GLN A 8 -17.39 3.74 6.11
C GLN A 8 -16.06 4.53 6.07
N ASN A 9 -14.91 3.88 6.21
CA ASN A 9 -13.59 4.54 6.36
C ASN A 9 -12.68 4.42 5.13
N VAL A 10 -13.25 4.34 3.93
CA VAL A 10 -12.48 4.34 2.69
C VAL A 10 -12.30 5.77 2.22
N PHE A 11 -11.06 6.26 2.26
CA PHE A 11 -10.73 7.60 1.79
C PHE A 11 -10.05 7.52 0.44
N THR A 12 -10.68 8.12 -0.57
CA THR A 12 -10.11 8.25 -1.92
C THR A 12 -9.61 9.68 -2.09
N VAL A 13 -8.33 9.82 -2.43
CA VAL A 13 -7.78 11.10 -2.88
C VAL A 13 -7.45 10.97 -4.36
N GLY A 14 -8.09 11.81 -5.18
CA GLY A 14 -7.82 11.94 -6.60
C GLY A 14 -7.17 13.28 -6.91
N TRP A 15 -6.27 13.30 -7.89
CA TRP A 15 -5.55 14.52 -8.32
C TRP A 15 -6.48 15.70 -8.70
N ASP A 16 -7.74 15.45 -9.06
CA ASP A 16 -8.59 16.46 -9.71
C ASP A 16 -9.29 17.46 -8.77
N ARG A 17 -8.64 17.88 -7.68
CA ARG A 17 -9.10 18.97 -6.82
C ARG A 17 -8.04 19.99 -6.42
N SER A 18 -7.08 20.30 -7.29
CA SER A 18 -6.55 21.68 -7.36
C SER A 18 -5.67 21.89 -8.61
N ASN A 19 -6.28 22.31 -9.71
CA ASN A 19 -5.54 23.02 -10.74
C ASN A 19 -5.59 24.52 -10.41
N LYS A 20 -4.52 25.03 -9.77
CA LYS A 20 -3.94 26.35 -10.07
C LYS A 20 -2.66 26.55 -9.26
N ALA A 21 -1.58 26.70 -10.03
CA ALA A 21 -0.30 27.28 -9.67
C ALA A 21 -0.27 28.07 -8.35
N GLN A 22 0.49 27.57 -7.38
CA GLN A 22 1.44 28.39 -6.67
C GLN A 22 2.79 27.68 -6.69
N SER A 23 3.61 28.11 -7.66
CA SER A 23 5.05 28.16 -7.49
C SER A 23 5.34 29.10 -6.31
N THR A 24 5.23 28.60 -5.08
CA THR A 24 5.99 29.18 -3.97
C THR A 24 7.42 28.72 -4.19
N GLY A 25 8.29 29.68 -4.51
CA GLY A 25 9.65 29.44 -4.98
C GLY A 25 10.41 28.41 -4.13
N ASN A 26 10.62 27.23 -4.70
CA ASN A 26 11.45 26.20 -4.08
C ASN A 26 12.90 26.41 -4.50
N LYS A 27 13.77 26.60 -3.50
CA LYS A 27 15.20 26.37 -3.67
C LYS A 27 15.41 24.92 -4.14
N PRO A 28 16.32 24.65 -5.08
CA PRO A 28 16.72 23.27 -5.39
C PRO A 28 17.25 22.60 -4.11
N GLY A 29 16.69 21.45 -3.76
CA GLY A 29 17.21 20.61 -2.67
C GLY A 29 16.45 20.63 -1.33
N ALA A 30 15.34 21.38 -1.19
CA ALA A 30 14.49 21.27 0.00
C ALA A 30 13.32 20.30 -0.27
N ALA A 31 13.30 19.16 0.43
CA ALA A 31 12.30 18.11 0.29
C ALA A 31 10.95 18.52 0.90
N HIS A 32 10.26 19.50 0.31
CA HIS A 32 8.92 19.88 0.74
C HIS A 32 7.84 19.17 -0.07
N MET A 33 6.76 18.76 0.61
CA MET A 33 5.58 18.15 -0.02
C MET A 33 4.99 19.07 -1.09
N ARG A 34 4.60 18.50 -2.23
CA ARG A 34 3.73 19.17 -3.20
C ARG A 34 2.37 19.44 -2.53
N PRO A 35 1.60 20.46 -2.95
CA PRO A 35 0.30 20.76 -2.34
C PRO A 35 -0.65 19.55 -2.27
N TRP A 36 -0.74 18.77 -3.36
CA TRP A 36 -1.57 17.55 -3.39
C TRP A 36 -1.10 16.47 -2.41
N GLN A 37 0.21 16.36 -2.16
CA GLN A 37 0.77 15.39 -1.20
C GLN A 37 0.42 15.80 0.23
N THR A 38 0.38 17.11 0.51
CA THR A 38 -0.04 17.62 1.81
C THR A 38 -1.52 17.30 2.06
N GLU A 39 -2.38 17.57 1.08
CA GLU A 39 -3.81 17.22 1.16
C GLU A 39 -4.01 15.71 1.32
N ALA A 40 -3.33 14.91 0.48
CA ALA A 40 -3.39 13.45 0.56
C ALA A 40 -2.91 12.92 1.93
N PHE A 41 -1.83 13.50 2.48
CA PHE A 41 -1.34 13.16 3.80
C PHE A 41 -2.42 13.40 4.87
N GLU A 42 -2.96 14.62 4.93
CA GLU A 42 -3.93 14.99 5.97
C GLU A 42 -5.19 14.12 5.92
N ILE A 43 -5.66 13.76 4.72
CA ILE A 43 -6.84 12.91 4.54
C ILE A 43 -6.55 11.45 4.94
N LEU A 44 -5.37 10.93 4.59
CA LEU A 44 -5.10 9.48 4.66
C LEU A 44 -4.35 9.04 5.93
N LYS A 45 -3.65 9.95 6.63
CA LYS A 45 -2.74 9.62 7.73
C LYS A 45 -3.38 8.81 8.86
N ASP A 46 -4.64 9.06 9.17
CA ASP A 46 -5.39 8.39 10.24
C ASP A 46 -6.35 7.30 9.71
N SER A 47 -6.40 7.06 8.39
CA SER A 47 -7.25 6.03 7.79
C SER A 47 -6.58 4.65 7.77
N SER A 48 -7.31 3.59 8.12
CA SER A 48 -6.87 2.21 7.90
C SER A 48 -7.06 1.73 6.47
N TYR A 49 -7.95 2.36 5.69
CA TYR A 49 -8.22 1.98 4.30
C TYR A 49 -8.04 3.19 3.38
N MET A 50 -7.03 3.12 2.52
CA MET A 50 -6.55 4.25 1.74
C MET A 50 -6.61 3.90 0.25
N ILE A 51 -7.11 4.83 -0.55
CA ILE A 51 -7.01 4.78 -2.01
C ILE A 51 -6.28 6.04 -2.48
N LEU A 52 -5.10 5.84 -3.08
CA LEU A 52 -4.26 6.90 -3.62
C LEU A 52 -4.32 6.88 -5.16
N ASN A 53 -5.12 7.78 -5.73
CA ASN A 53 -5.24 7.94 -7.18
C ASN A 53 -4.42 9.14 -7.65
N ALA A 54 -3.22 8.86 -8.15
CA ALA A 54 -2.25 9.86 -8.56
C ALA A 54 -1.46 9.38 -9.80
N PRO A 55 -1.33 10.21 -10.86
CA PRO A 55 -0.68 9.76 -12.09
C PRO A 55 0.80 9.45 -11.97
N MET A 56 1.32 8.81 -13.02
CA MET A 56 2.74 8.46 -13.11
C MET A 56 3.63 9.70 -12.94
N GLY A 57 4.71 9.58 -12.16
CA GLY A 57 5.63 10.69 -11.89
C GLY A 57 5.12 11.77 -10.92
N SER A 58 3.91 11.62 -10.36
CA SER A 58 3.35 12.58 -9.38
C SER A 58 4.07 12.58 -8.03
N GLY A 59 4.81 11.52 -7.71
CA GLY A 59 5.42 11.30 -6.38
C GLY A 59 4.64 10.32 -5.51
N LYS A 60 3.89 9.40 -6.12
CA LYS A 60 3.07 8.37 -5.46
C LYS A 60 3.87 7.45 -4.53
N SER A 61 4.99 6.88 -5.00
CA SER A 61 5.84 6.01 -4.18
C SER A 61 6.35 6.74 -2.93
N TRP A 62 6.80 7.99 -3.10
CA TRP A 62 7.20 8.84 -1.98
C TRP A 62 6.07 9.08 -0.97
N MET A 63 4.85 9.32 -1.45
CA MET A 63 3.66 9.51 -0.60
C MET A 63 3.30 8.24 0.18
N MET A 64 3.42 7.07 -0.45
CA MET A 64 3.22 5.76 0.22
C MET A 64 4.27 5.55 1.32
N CYS A 65 5.55 5.84 1.05
CA CYS A 65 6.61 5.78 2.06
C CYS A 65 6.34 6.75 3.22
N LEU A 66 5.92 7.98 2.94
CA LEU A 66 5.57 8.98 3.97
C LEU A 66 4.44 8.52 4.87
N LEU A 67 3.31 8.07 4.30
CA LEU A 67 2.19 7.55 5.08
C LEU A 67 2.60 6.33 5.92
N SER A 68 3.40 5.45 5.34
CA SER A 68 3.90 4.25 6.03
C SER A 68 4.79 4.63 7.21
N ALA A 69 5.79 5.48 7.00
CA ALA A 69 6.68 5.95 8.04
C ALA A 69 5.91 6.65 9.17
N TYR A 70 4.95 7.52 8.83
CA TYR A 70 4.10 8.19 9.82
C TYR A 70 3.33 7.20 10.69
N LYS A 71 2.66 6.22 10.07
CA LYS A 71 1.86 5.21 10.75
C LYS A 71 2.71 4.28 11.62
N MET A 72 3.84 3.80 11.09
CA MET A 72 4.75 2.90 11.80
C MET A 72 5.53 3.57 12.93
N LYS A 73 5.74 4.90 12.89
CA LYS A 73 6.28 5.66 14.03
C LYS A 73 5.27 5.74 15.18
N ARG A 74 3.99 5.87 14.87
CA ARG A 74 2.90 5.95 15.85
C ARG A 74 2.53 4.58 16.42
N ASP A 75 2.70 3.53 15.63
CA ASP A 75 2.48 2.15 16.01
C ASP A 75 3.75 1.30 15.78
N PRO A 76 4.57 1.09 16.83
CA PRO A 76 5.78 0.26 16.75
C PRO A 76 5.52 -1.21 16.41
N SER A 77 4.27 -1.69 16.54
CA SER A 77 3.92 -3.06 16.16
C SER A 77 3.63 -3.22 14.67
N LEU A 78 3.33 -2.12 13.98
CA LEU A 78 2.95 -2.11 12.57
C LEU A 78 4.16 -2.43 11.69
N ARG A 79 3.99 -3.41 10.80
CA ARG A 79 4.93 -3.79 9.76
C ARG A 79 4.37 -3.38 8.40
N CYS A 80 5.21 -2.97 7.45
CA CYS A 80 4.77 -2.50 6.14
C CYS A 80 5.17 -3.49 5.05
N VAL A 81 4.20 -3.86 4.21
CA VAL A 81 4.42 -4.65 2.99
C VAL A 81 4.05 -3.78 1.81
N ILE A 82 4.97 -3.62 0.86
CA ILE A 82 4.73 -2.95 -0.42
C ILE A 82 4.74 -4.01 -1.51
N GLY A 83 3.57 -4.25 -2.11
CA GLY A 83 3.41 -5.06 -3.30
C GLY A 83 3.49 -4.20 -4.56
N VAL A 84 4.42 -4.52 -5.46
CA VAL A 84 4.58 -3.89 -6.77
C VAL A 84 4.26 -4.86 -7.90
N PRO A 85 3.82 -4.39 -9.09
CA PRO A 85 3.52 -5.28 -10.20
C PRO A 85 4.77 -5.99 -10.76
N GLN A 86 5.94 -5.35 -10.69
CA GLN A 86 7.18 -5.86 -11.27
C GLN A 86 8.42 -5.29 -10.58
N THR A 87 9.53 -6.03 -10.63
CA THR A 87 10.77 -5.69 -9.92
C THR A 87 11.39 -4.37 -10.35
N ILE A 88 11.28 -3.98 -11.62
CA ILE A 88 11.86 -2.72 -12.13
C ILE A 88 11.30 -1.46 -11.43
N ILE A 89 10.09 -1.54 -10.86
CA ILE A 89 9.44 -0.44 -10.14
C ILE A 89 9.84 -0.43 -8.65
N ALA A 90 10.39 -1.53 -8.13
CA ALA A 90 10.81 -1.65 -6.73
C ALA A 90 11.83 -0.59 -6.31
N SER A 91 12.71 -0.17 -7.23
CA SER A 91 13.73 0.85 -6.99
C SER A 91 13.17 2.18 -6.47
N GLY A 92 11.93 2.54 -6.86
CA GLY A 92 11.24 3.75 -6.39
C GLY A 92 10.79 3.70 -4.93
N PHE A 93 10.93 2.55 -4.26
CA PHE A 93 10.51 2.32 -2.88
C PHE A 93 11.65 1.97 -1.93
N THR A 94 12.82 1.56 -2.44
CA THR A 94 13.92 1.05 -1.63
C THR A 94 14.46 2.07 -0.63
N GLU A 95 14.70 3.30 -1.09
CA GLU A 95 15.27 4.38 -0.28
C GLU A 95 14.60 5.72 -0.62
N ALA A 96 14.35 6.54 0.39
CA ALA A 96 13.85 7.89 0.20
C ALA A 96 14.19 8.80 1.40
N LYS A 97 14.44 10.07 1.11
CA LYS A 97 14.43 11.12 2.15
C LYS A 97 13.01 11.66 2.28
N LEU A 98 12.42 11.46 3.45
CA LEU A 98 11.06 11.90 3.77
C LEU A 98 11.12 13.11 4.69
N VAL A 99 10.14 14.00 4.53
CA VAL A 99 9.94 15.15 5.42
C VAL A 99 8.49 15.14 5.87
N MET A 100 8.29 14.95 7.16
CA MET A 100 6.97 14.97 7.80
C MET A 100 6.38 16.39 7.76
N PRO A 101 5.05 16.57 7.88
CA PRO A 101 4.45 17.90 7.98
C PRO A 101 4.96 18.73 9.17
N THR A 102 5.46 18.06 10.22
CA THR A 102 6.11 18.71 11.37
C THR A 102 7.49 19.28 11.04
N GLY A 103 8.05 18.97 9.87
CA GLY A 103 9.42 19.31 9.46
C GLY A 103 10.46 18.27 9.88
N GLU A 104 10.06 17.18 10.55
CA GLU A 104 10.96 16.08 10.90
C GLU A 104 11.43 15.34 9.63
N GLU A 105 12.75 15.23 9.45
CA GLU A 105 13.33 14.42 8.39
C GLU A 105 13.39 12.94 8.80
N PHE A 106 13.18 12.06 7.85
CA PHE A 106 13.24 10.61 8.06
C PHE A 106 13.86 9.92 6.85
N ASP A 107 14.93 9.18 7.08
CA ASP A 107 15.56 8.33 6.07
C ASP A 107 14.80 7.00 6.00
N TRP A 108 14.03 6.83 4.93
CA TRP A 108 13.33 5.60 4.62
C TRP A 108 14.27 4.62 3.93
N THR A 109 14.29 3.39 4.43
CA THR A 109 15.03 2.27 3.84
C THR A 109 14.21 0.99 4.00
N VAL A 110 14.11 0.21 2.93
CA VAL A 110 13.53 -1.13 2.94
C VAL A 110 14.59 -2.14 3.44
N GLY A 111 14.35 -2.78 4.58
CA GLY A 111 15.26 -3.81 5.12
C GLY A 111 15.13 -5.15 4.39
N HIS A 112 13.94 -5.48 3.88
CA HIS A 112 13.70 -6.74 3.16
C HIS A 112 13.15 -6.49 1.74
N ASN A 113 13.99 -6.73 0.73
CA ASN A 113 13.62 -6.54 -0.67
C ASN A 113 13.69 -7.87 -1.44
N LEU A 114 12.52 -8.45 -1.72
CA LEU A 114 12.37 -9.69 -2.50
C LEU A 114 12.26 -9.45 -4.01
N CYS A 115 12.50 -8.21 -4.45
CA CYS A 115 12.54 -7.82 -5.86
C CYS A 115 13.98 -7.66 -6.39
N SER A 116 15.01 -7.89 -5.57
CA SER A 116 16.42 -7.80 -5.98
C SER A 116 16.89 -9.05 -6.71
N GLU A 117 17.91 -8.92 -7.56
CA GLU A 117 18.47 -10.03 -8.35
C GLU A 117 19.03 -11.18 -7.49
N ASP A 118 19.44 -10.87 -6.26
CA ASP A 118 19.94 -11.85 -5.28
C ASP A 118 18.85 -12.70 -4.62
N SER A 119 17.56 -12.43 -4.90
CA SER A 119 16.42 -13.17 -4.33
C SER A 119 16.25 -14.60 -4.88
N SER A 120 17.33 -15.23 -5.35
CA SER A 120 17.40 -16.58 -5.90
C SER A 120 17.01 -17.69 -4.91
N LYS A 121 16.90 -17.37 -3.61
CA LYS A 121 16.36 -18.25 -2.57
C LYS A 121 14.85 -18.02 -2.41
N SER A 122 14.11 -19.12 -2.23
CA SER A 122 12.64 -19.19 -2.08
C SER A 122 12.01 -17.93 -1.46
N THR A 123 11.57 -16.99 -2.32
CA THR A 123 11.04 -15.68 -1.92
C THR A 123 9.82 -15.80 -1.00
N VAL A 124 9.03 -16.87 -1.17
CA VAL A 124 7.88 -17.18 -0.30
C VAL A 124 8.33 -17.59 1.09
N ALA A 125 9.36 -18.43 1.22
CA ALA A 125 9.85 -18.86 2.53
C ALA A 125 10.47 -17.69 3.31
N ALA A 126 11.27 -16.85 2.65
CA ALA A 126 11.86 -15.66 3.25
C ALA A 126 10.80 -14.65 3.74
N PHE A 127 9.70 -14.49 2.99
CA PHE A 127 8.59 -13.65 3.44
C PHE A 127 7.89 -14.27 4.67
N ILE A 128 7.61 -15.57 4.67
CA ILE A 128 6.99 -16.22 5.84
C ILE A 128 7.88 -16.11 7.08
N GLU A 129 9.19 -16.35 6.94
CA GLU A 129 10.17 -16.16 8.01
C GLU A 129 10.17 -14.72 8.54
N TRP A 130 10.09 -13.74 7.63
CA TRP A 130 9.94 -12.34 8.00
C TRP A 130 8.64 -12.05 8.76
N LEU A 131 7.52 -12.70 8.40
CA LEU A 131 6.25 -12.56 9.11
C LEU A 131 6.28 -13.18 10.52
N GLU A 132 7.09 -14.23 10.72
CA GLU A 132 7.30 -14.88 12.02
C GLU A 132 8.29 -14.10 12.91
N SER A 133 9.19 -13.34 12.29
CA SER A 133 10.26 -12.63 12.98
C SER A 133 9.77 -11.41 13.76
N SER A 134 10.44 -11.14 14.88
CA SER A 134 10.31 -9.88 15.60
C SER A 134 11.24 -8.84 15.00
N HIS A 135 10.69 -7.69 14.61
CA HIS A 135 11.44 -6.59 14.02
C HIS A 135 11.51 -5.43 15.01
N GLN A 136 12.72 -5.02 15.38
CA GLN A 136 12.94 -3.93 16.34
C GLN A 136 13.12 -2.60 15.62
N GLU A 137 13.91 -2.61 14.55
CA GLU A 137 14.24 -1.42 13.79
C GLU A 137 13.22 -1.17 12.67
N MET A 138 13.04 0.10 12.30
CA MET A 138 12.09 0.48 11.25
C MET A 138 12.41 -0.18 9.90
N PRO A 139 13.66 -0.20 9.41
CA PRO A 139 13.96 -0.80 8.10
C PRO A 139 13.57 -2.28 8.05
N ASP A 140 13.83 -3.03 9.11
CA ASP A 140 13.50 -4.46 9.20
C ASP A 140 11.98 -4.71 9.19
N ARG A 141 11.19 -3.73 9.64
CA ARG A 141 9.71 -3.77 9.56
C ARG A 141 9.16 -3.53 8.16
N ILE A 142 9.98 -3.37 7.13
CA ILE A 142 9.54 -3.03 5.77
C ILE A 142 9.93 -4.12 4.78
N MET A 143 8.92 -4.69 4.12
CA MET A 143 9.04 -5.73 3.09
C MET A 143 8.59 -5.18 1.73
N LEU A 144 9.41 -5.36 0.71
CA LEU A 144 9.10 -5.04 -0.69
C LEU A 144 9.08 -6.33 -1.51
N CYS A 145 7.98 -6.58 -2.22
CA CYS A 145 7.81 -7.79 -3.01
C CYS A 145 6.95 -7.55 -4.25
N THR A 146 6.95 -8.50 -5.19
CA THR A 146 6.02 -8.48 -6.32
C THR A 146 4.62 -8.92 -5.88
N HIS A 147 3.57 -8.51 -6.60
CA HIS A 147 2.21 -9.03 -6.41
C HIS A 147 2.17 -10.57 -6.48
N ALA A 148 2.94 -11.16 -7.40
CA ALA A 148 2.99 -12.60 -7.56
C ALA A 148 3.59 -13.29 -6.31
N THR A 149 4.61 -12.71 -5.69
CA THR A 149 5.17 -13.22 -4.41
C THR A 149 4.16 -13.08 -3.29
N LEU A 150 3.54 -11.90 -3.15
CA LEU A 150 2.52 -11.62 -2.13
C LEU A 150 1.36 -12.62 -2.21
N LEU A 151 0.85 -12.88 -3.41
CA LEU A 151 -0.22 -13.86 -3.62
C LEU A 151 0.20 -15.28 -3.23
N ARG A 152 1.40 -15.72 -3.62
CA ARG A 152 1.89 -17.06 -3.26
C ARG A 152 2.04 -17.22 -1.75
N VAL A 153 2.48 -16.18 -1.04
CA VAL A 153 2.56 -16.17 0.42
C VAL A 153 1.16 -16.27 1.03
N TYR A 154 0.22 -15.45 0.56
CA TYR A 154 -1.18 -15.52 1.03
C TYR A 154 -1.78 -16.92 0.88
N LEU A 155 -1.68 -17.52 -0.32
CA LEU A 155 -2.21 -18.86 -0.57
C LEU A 155 -1.56 -19.92 0.32
N LYS A 156 -0.24 -19.80 0.57
CA LYS A 156 0.47 -20.70 1.46
C LYS A 156 0.04 -20.54 2.92
N LEU A 157 -0.08 -19.32 3.41
CA LEU A 157 -0.58 -19.04 4.77
C LEU A 157 -2.02 -19.53 4.95
N GLN A 158 -2.86 -19.38 3.92
CA GLN A 158 -4.23 -19.90 3.94
C GLN A 158 -4.25 -21.43 4.03
N GLN A 159 -3.43 -22.11 3.22
CA GLN A 159 -3.31 -23.57 3.24
C GLN A 159 -2.78 -24.10 4.59
N GLU A 160 -1.88 -23.36 5.22
CA GLU A 160 -1.28 -23.73 6.51
C GLU A 160 -2.08 -23.24 7.73
N GLU A 161 -3.22 -22.56 7.52
CA GLU A 161 -4.06 -21.96 8.59
C GLU A 161 -3.33 -20.91 9.46
N ARG A 162 -2.45 -20.11 8.85
CA ARG A 162 -1.55 -19.14 9.52
C ARG A 162 -1.80 -17.68 9.13
N LEU A 163 -3.04 -17.35 8.77
CA LEU A 163 -3.41 -16.00 8.34
C LEU A 163 -3.34 -14.95 9.45
N ASP A 164 -3.23 -15.37 10.71
CA ASP A 164 -2.96 -14.51 11.87
C ASP A 164 -1.59 -13.81 11.78
N LEU A 165 -0.63 -14.37 11.03
CA LEU A 165 0.66 -13.72 10.75
C LEU A 165 0.50 -12.39 10.01
N LEU A 166 -0.64 -12.16 9.37
CA LEU A 166 -0.97 -10.91 8.68
C LEU A 166 -1.47 -9.79 9.62
N ASN A 167 -1.58 -10.04 10.92
CA ASN A 167 -1.93 -9.01 11.90
C ASN A 167 -0.84 -7.93 12.01
N ASN A 168 -1.22 -6.71 12.42
CA ASN A 168 -0.30 -5.56 12.54
C ASN A 168 0.43 -5.27 11.21
N LEU A 169 -0.29 -5.36 10.08
CA LEU A 169 0.25 -5.05 8.77
C LEU A 169 -0.38 -3.80 8.17
N LEU A 170 0.46 -2.95 7.60
CA LEU A 170 0.10 -2.00 6.56
C LEU A 170 0.48 -2.61 5.21
N LEU A 171 -0.51 -3.02 4.42
CA LEU A 171 -0.31 -3.55 3.08
C LEU A 171 -0.57 -2.47 2.04
N TRP A 172 0.42 -2.17 1.22
CA TRP A 172 0.27 -1.41 -0.01
C TRP A 172 0.21 -2.33 -1.23
N VAL A 173 -0.77 -2.12 -2.12
CA VAL A 173 -0.84 -2.73 -3.45
C VAL A 173 -0.74 -1.62 -4.49
N ASP A 174 0.41 -1.50 -5.15
CA ASP A 174 0.65 -0.51 -6.19
C ASP A 174 0.02 -0.94 -7.52
N GLU A 175 -0.51 0.00 -8.31
CA GLU A 175 -1.23 -0.30 -9.56
C GLU A 175 -2.32 -1.39 -9.41
N ALA A 176 -3.09 -1.30 -8.34
CA ALA A 176 -4.18 -2.22 -8.01
C ALA A 176 -5.25 -2.33 -9.12
N HIS A 177 -5.32 -1.36 -10.04
CA HIS A 177 -6.24 -1.39 -11.18
C HIS A 177 -5.98 -2.56 -12.15
N HIS A 178 -4.75 -3.09 -12.22
CA HIS A 178 -4.46 -4.30 -13.00
C HIS A 178 -5.07 -5.58 -12.41
N VAL A 179 -5.52 -5.49 -11.17
CA VAL A 179 -5.83 -6.63 -10.32
C VAL A 179 -7.29 -6.61 -9.87
N MET A 180 -7.83 -5.42 -9.61
CA MET A 180 -9.19 -5.22 -9.12
C MET A 180 -10.25 -5.20 -10.24
N ASN A 181 -9.94 -4.76 -11.47
CA ASN A 181 -10.90 -4.76 -12.58
C ASN A 181 -11.37 -6.18 -13.00
N MET A 182 -10.77 -7.25 -12.48
CA MET A 182 -11.22 -8.63 -12.70
C MET A 182 -12.05 -9.21 -11.56
N ALA A 183 -12.23 -8.47 -10.45
CA ALA A 183 -13.06 -8.89 -9.32
C ALA A 183 -14.48 -8.30 -9.36
N PHE A 184 -14.71 -7.24 -10.14
CA PHE A 184 -15.97 -6.47 -10.14
C PHE A 184 -16.70 -6.40 -11.50
N GLU A 185 -16.12 -6.98 -12.55
CA GLU A 185 -16.86 -7.32 -13.78
C GLU A 185 -17.26 -8.80 -13.69
N ASP A 186 -18.47 -9.15 -14.13
CA ASP A 186 -18.90 -10.54 -14.33
C ASP A 186 -17.95 -11.22 -15.33
N VAL A 187 -16.83 -11.76 -14.85
CA VAL A 187 -15.85 -12.45 -15.67
C VAL A 187 -16.08 -13.94 -15.54
N SER A 188 -16.92 -14.46 -16.43
CA SER A 188 -17.10 -15.89 -16.69
C SER A 188 -15.87 -16.57 -17.30
N ASP A 189 -14.76 -15.89 -17.63
CA ASP A 189 -13.77 -16.51 -18.54
C ASP A 189 -12.27 -16.24 -18.30
N LYS A 190 -11.82 -15.76 -17.13
CA LYS A 190 -10.36 -15.70 -16.81
C LYS A 190 -10.06 -15.97 -15.33
N VAL A 191 -9.93 -17.25 -14.99
CA VAL A 191 -9.86 -17.75 -13.61
C VAL A 191 -8.47 -17.59 -12.93
N GLU A 192 -7.44 -17.09 -13.60
CA GLU A 192 -6.07 -17.13 -13.02
C GLU A 192 -5.61 -15.84 -12.30
N ASN A 193 -6.35 -14.73 -12.33
CA ASN A 193 -5.79 -13.42 -11.99
C ASN A 193 -6.53 -12.61 -10.89
N ASN A 194 -7.47 -13.23 -10.15
CA ASN A 194 -8.24 -12.58 -9.06
C ASN A 194 -7.64 -12.72 -7.65
N GLY A 195 -6.48 -13.35 -7.51
CA GLY A 195 -5.97 -13.80 -6.20
C GLY A 195 -5.64 -12.66 -5.22
N ILE A 196 -5.13 -11.54 -5.71
CA ILE A 196 -4.86 -10.36 -4.86
C ILE A 196 -6.17 -9.65 -4.49
N GLY A 197 -7.20 -9.67 -5.35
CA GLY A 197 -8.53 -9.19 -4.99
C GLY A 197 -9.09 -9.94 -3.78
N LYS A 198 -9.00 -11.28 -3.79
CA LYS A 198 -9.37 -12.13 -2.65
C LYS A 198 -8.55 -11.86 -1.38
N LEU A 199 -7.25 -11.58 -1.51
CA LEU A 199 -6.42 -11.16 -0.37
C LEU A 199 -6.94 -9.84 0.21
N VAL A 200 -7.22 -8.84 -0.63
CA VAL A 200 -7.74 -7.55 -0.18
C VAL A 200 -9.11 -7.71 0.48
N GLU A 201 -10.03 -8.48 -0.12
CA GLU A 201 -11.32 -8.84 0.47
C GLU A 201 -11.17 -9.50 1.84
N TYR A 202 -10.31 -10.52 1.94
CA TYR A 202 -10.00 -11.17 3.21
C TYR A 202 -9.56 -10.16 4.27
N LEU A 203 -8.59 -9.30 3.95
CA LEU A 203 -8.05 -8.31 4.89
C LEU A 203 -9.09 -7.24 5.27
N LEU A 204 -10.01 -6.87 4.36
CA LEU A 204 -11.12 -5.96 4.65
C LEU A 204 -12.11 -6.57 5.66
N ASP A 205 -12.39 -7.87 5.54
CA ASP A 205 -13.27 -8.59 6.45
C ASP A 205 -12.63 -8.79 7.84
N GLN A 206 -11.31 -8.71 7.94
CA GLN A 206 -10.55 -8.78 9.20
C GLN A 206 -10.54 -7.46 10.00
N SER A 207 -11.58 -6.64 9.90
CA SER A 207 -11.71 -5.30 10.51
C SER A 207 -11.38 -5.15 12.01
N GLN A 208 -11.44 -6.24 12.77
CA GLN A 208 -11.10 -6.26 14.21
C GLN A 208 -9.60 -6.41 14.48
N LYS A 209 -8.82 -6.79 13.46
CA LYS A 209 -7.37 -6.89 13.52
C LYS A 209 -6.78 -5.53 13.14
N ASN A 210 -5.64 -5.17 13.74
CA ASN A 210 -4.89 -3.97 13.40
C ASN A 210 -4.24 -4.14 12.01
N ILE A 211 -5.05 -4.07 10.96
CA ILE A 211 -4.66 -4.24 9.56
C ILE A 211 -5.05 -2.97 8.83
N GLN A 212 -4.11 -2.44 8.05
CA GLN A 212 -4.29 -1.25 7.23
C GLN A 212 -3.97 -1.61 5.78
N ILE A 213 -4.75 -1.08 4.84
CA ILE A 213 -4.63 -1.38 3.42
C ILE A 213 -4.56 -0.06 2.64
N GLY A 214 -3.56 0.06 1.78
CA GLY A 214 -3.42 1.12 0.81
C GLY A 214 -3.45 0.57 -0.61
N LEU A 215 -4.35 1.07 -1.44
CA LEU A 215 -4.42 0.74 -2.86
C LEU A 215 -4.01 1.97 -3.67
N THR A 216 -3.24 1.77 -4.73
CA THR A 216 -2.89 2.87 -5.63
C THR A 216 -3.22 2.58 -7.08
N THR A 217 -3.41 3.63 -7.87
CA THR A 217 -3.56 3.55 -9.33
C THR A 217 -3.05 4.82 -9.99
N ALA A 218 -2.41 4.70 -11.16
CA ALA A 218 -2.05 5.84 -12.00
C ALA A 218 -3.14 6.27 -13.00
N SER A 219 -4.11 5.39 -13.30
CA SER A 219 -5.20 5.68 -14.23
C SER A 219 -6.47 6.02 -13.46
N PHE A 220 -7.11 7.14 -13.84
CA PHE A 220 -8.50 7.37 -13.48
C PHE A 220 -9.30 6.17 -14.00
N PHE A 221 -9.98 5.48 -13.08
CA PHE A 221 -10.95 4.44 -13.41
C PHE A 221 -11.83 4.96 -14.55
N ARG A 222 -11.66 4.38 -15.74
CA ARG A 222 -12.39 4.82 -16.92
C ARG A 222 -13.87 4.64 -16.66
N GLY A 223 -14.60 5.75 -16.54
CA GLY A 223 -15.93 5.90 -17.11
C GLY A 223 -17.10 5.14 -16.49
N ASP A 224 -16.96 4.46 -15.35
CA ASP A 224 -18.13 4.00 -14.61
C ASP A 224 -18.05 4.46 -13.14
N ARG A 225 -19.15 5.02 -12.64
CA ARG A 225 -19.25 5.70 -11.33
C ARG A 225 -19.20 4.74 -10.14
N ARG A 226 -18.54 3.59 -10.26
CA ARG A 226 -18.36 2.62 -9.18
C ARG A 226 -16.97 2.81 -8.59
N GLY A 227 -16.92 3.43 -7.41
CA GLY A 227 -15.70 3.48 -6.63
C GLY A 227 -15.21 2.06 -6.32
N LEU A 228 -13.89 1.88 -6.20
CA LEU A 228 -13.25 0.61 -5.83
C LEU A 228 -13.87 -0.07 -4.60
N LEU A 229 -14.49 0.71 -3.73
CA LEU A 229 -15.29 0.26 -2.61
C LEU A 229 -16.61 1.02 -2.71
N THR A 230 -17.63 0.39 -3.29
CA THR A 230 -18.96 0.99 -3.34
C THR A 230 -19.58 0.95 -1.95
N LYS A 231 -20.20 2.06 -1.55
CA LYS A 231 -20.85 2.26 -0.25
C LYS A 231 -22.04 1.30 -0.02
N ASP A 232 -22.49 0.66 -1.10
CA ASP A 232 -23.60 -0.28 -1.11
C ASP A 232 -23.09 -1.69 -1.43
N MET A 233 -22.61 -2.37 -0.38
CA MET A 233 -22.55 -3.81 -0.25
C MET A 233 -22.82 -4.15 1.21
#